data_AF-X0WUP6-F1
#
_entry.id   AF-X0WUP6-F1
#
_cell.length_a   1.000
_cell.length_b   1.000
_cell.length_c   1.000
_cell.angle_alpha   90.00
_cell.angle_beta   90.00
_cell.angle_gamma   90.00
#
_symmetry.space_group_name_H-M   'P 1'
#
loop_
_entity.id
_entity.type
_entity.pdbx_description
1 polymer ?
#
loop_
_entity_poly.entity_id
_entity_poly.type
_entity_poly.pdbx_seq_one_letter_code
_entity_poly.pdbx_strand_id
1 'polypeptide(L)'
;DFRESVEKLLGFDELDRKFFQLDSIWSKYSRLFGTCAHEKGKKINPPLREAYEYVAALKEEVRYLQNSIHGNLKDIMTAIENCPRGRQEAVDFQKAVCSLFQWLFIDKLRRRDDLKRIPDGSQIKDGVFEVEEWYTTEEEFGYSLQYLYLECKNYKKQKVKSKDLFQLFGYTLFAANTGIFQHIPLCLLISRRNPDTNDLVCAQRWRIYDKFEKRLILFLDDKDLSKMVRNKLKSDNPGEVIKGKIKEIRDDIAQHAGRYI
;
A
#
# COMPACT_ATOMS: atom_id res chain seq x y z
N ASP A 1 7.34 -9.25 -18.20
CA ASP A 1 6.52 -10.12 -17.32
C ASP A 1 5.46 -9.45 -16.46
N PHE A 2 5.67 -8.95 -15.22
CA PHE A 2 4.55 -8.34 -14.45
C PHE A 2 4.09 -7.02 -15.06
N ARG A 3 5.00 -6.06 -15.27
CA ARG A 3 4.70 -4.77 -15.91
C ARG A 3 4.07 -4.93 -17.29
N GLU A 4 4.49 -5.94 -18.04
CA GLU A 4 3.98 -6.24 -19.38
C GLU A 4 2.62 -6.96 -19.36
N SER A 5 2.36 -7.79 -18.34
CA SER A 5 1.03 -8.40 -18.13
C SER A 5 0.02 -7.36 -17.62
N VAL A 6 0.52 -6.43 -16.82
CA VAL A 6 -0.23 -5.34 -16.20
C VAL A 6 -0.51 -4.26 -17.26
N GLU A 7 0.46 -3.84 -18.07
CA GLU A 7 0.28 -2.96 -19.25
C GLU A 7 -0.58 -3.60 -20.36
N LYS A 8 -0.59 -4.95 -20.50
CA LYS A 8 -1.51 -5.66 -21.42
C LYS A 8 -2.94 -5.79 -20.88
N LEU A 9 -3.14 -5.93 -19.57
CA LEU A 9 -4.46 -6.08 -18.94
C LEU A 9 -5.12 -4.74 -18.63
N LEU A 10 -4.32 -3.72 -18.41
CA LEU A 10 -4.70 -2.39 -17.98
C LEU A 10 -3.79 -1.45 -18.76
N GLY A 11 -4.26 -0.86 -19.85
CA GLY A 11 -3.78 0.47 -20.17
C GLY A 11 -4.06 1.30 -18.92
N PHE A 12 -3.06 1.63 -18.12
CA PHE A 12 -3.28 2.23 -16.80
C PHE A 12 -3.96 3.60 -16.90
N ASP A 13 -3.68 4.33 -17.98
CA ASP A 13 -4.42 5.53 -18.39
C ASP A 13 -5.90 5.24 -18.72
N GLU A 14 -6.25 4.00 -19.04
CA GLU A 14 -7.56 3.60 -19.53
C GLU A 14 -8.55 3.40 -18.39
N LEU A 15 -8.14 2.89 -17.22
CA LEU A 15 -9.06 2.67 -16.10
C LEU A 15 -9.52 3.97 -15.47
N ASP A 16 -8.59 4.89 -15.19
CA ASP A 16 -8.92 6.22 -14.67
C ASP A 16 -9.63 7.07 -15.71
N ARG A 17 -9.25 6.99 -17.01
CA ARG A 17 -10.06 7.59 -18.08
C ARG A 17 -11.46 7.00 -18.14
N LYS A 18 -11.64 5.70 -17.92
CA LYS A 18 -12.95 5.04 -17.94
C LYS A 18 -13.80 5.42 -16.74
N PHE A 19 -13.24 5.53 -15.54
CA PHE A 19 -13.94 6.06 -14.37
C PHE A 19 -14.30 7.55 -14.55
N PHE A 20 -13.37 8.36 -15.05
CA PHE A 20 -13.65 9.77 -15.37
C PHE A 20 -14.69 9.92 -16.49
N GLN A 21 -14.66 9.05 -17.50
CA GLN A 21 -15.68 8.99 -18.55
C GLN A 21 -17.03 8.56 -17.99
N LEU A 22 -17.07 7.59 -17.07
CA LEU A 22 -18.30 7.19 -16.36
C LEU A 22 -18.89 8.35 -15.58
N ASP A 23 -18.09 9.08 -14.80
CA ASP A 23 -18.56 10.24 -14.03
C ASP A 23 -18.98 11.40 -14.92
N SER A 24 -18.26 11.65 -16.02
CA SER A 24 -18.61 12.67 -17.02
C SER A 24 -19.92 12.33 -17.75
N ILE A 25 -20.10 11.08 -18.17
CA ILE A 25 -21.34 10.59 -18.79
C ILE A 25 -22.47 10.63 -17.77
N TRP A 26 -22.25 10.15 -16.55
CA TRP A 26 -23.25 10.17 -15.49
C TRP A 26 -23.66 11.61 -15.14
N SER A 27 -22.72 12.54 -15.04
CA SER A 27 -23.00 13.95 -14.79
C SER A 27 -23.78 14.60 -15.96
N LYS A 28 -23.40 14.29 -17.21
CA LYS A 28 -24.06 14.80 -18.42
C LYS A 28 -25.47 14.25 -18.63
N TYR A 29 -25.71 13.00 -18.25
CA TYR A 29 -26.96 12.30 -18.55
C TYR A 29 -27.83 12.00 -17.32
N SER A 30 -27.37 12.22 -16.09
CA SER A 30 -28.15 12.03 -14.85
C SER A 30 -29.48 12.79 -14.86
N ARG A 31 -29.49 14.00 -15.43
CA ARG A 31 -30.72 14.82 -15.61
C ARG A 31 -31.70 14.20 -16.63
N LEU A 32 -31.20 13.48 -17.63
CA LEU A 32 -32.01 12.76 -18.63
C LEU A 32 -32.48 11.41 -18.11
N PHE A 33 -31.65 10.72 -17.33
CA PHE A 33 -31.97 9.43 -16.71
C PHE A 33 -33.04 9.54 -15.62
N GLY A 34 -33.06 10.64 -14.85
CA GLY A 34 -34.11 10.92 -13.89
C GLY A 34 -35.51 11.12 -14.50
N THR A 35 -35.58 11.59 -15.75
CA THR A 35 -36.86 11.82 -16.45
C THR A 35 -37.38 10.62 -17.25
N CYS A 36 -36.51 9.67 -17.64
CA CYS A 36 -36.92 8.54 -18.50
C CYS A 36 -37.41 7.29 -17.73
N ALA A 37 -37.15 7.19 -16.42
CA ALA A 37 -37.52 6.01 -15.63
C ALA A 37 -39.04 5.83 -15.42
N HIS A 38 -39.87 6.84 -15.75
CA HIS A 38 -41.32 6.80 -15.53
C HIS A 38 -42.19 6.57 -16.77
N GLU A 39 -41.64 6.52 -17.98
CA GLU A 39 -42.45 6.32 -19.20
C GLU A 39 -42.25 4.91 -19.78
N LYS A 40 -42.94 3.93 -19.18
CA LYS A 40 -43.11 2.60 -19.79
C LYS A 40 -43.74 2.76 -21.19
N GLY A 41 -42.97 2.48 -22.25
CA GLY A 41 -43.49 2.32 -23.61
C GLY A 41 -42.98 3.27 -24.69
N LYS A 42 -42.13 4.27 -24.38
CA LYS A 42 -41.50 5.10 -25.43
C LYS A 42 -40.15 4.50 -25.87
N LYS A 43 -39.92 4.48 -27.19
CA LYS A 43 -38.62 4.11 -27.80
C LYS A 43 -37.53 4.98 -27.19
N ILE A 44 -36.54 4.35 -26.54
CA ILE A 44 -35.34 5.02 -26.05
C ILE A 44 -34.64 5.65 -27.26
N ASN A 45 -34.33 6.95 -27.18
CA ASN A 45 -33.59 7.66 -28.22
C ASN A 45 -32.25 6.93 -28.49
N PRO A 46 -31.87 6.59 -29.74
CA PRO A 46 -30.67 5.79 -30.03
C PRO A 46 -29.37 6.23 -29.31
N PRO A 47 -29.07 7.54 -29.15
CA PRO A 47 -27.89 8.00 -28.42
C PRO A 47 -27.91 7.67 -26.91
N LEU A 48 -29.10 7.59 -26.31
CA LEU A 48 -29.24 7.16 -24.91
C LEU A 48 -29.02 5.64 -24.78
N ARG A 49 -29.44 4.86 -25.77
CA ARG A 49 -29.21 3.40 -25.80
C ARG A 49 -27.72 3.08 -25.89
N GLU A 50 -26.99 3.74 -26.78
CA GLU A 50 -25.53 3.59 -26.93
C GLU A 50 -24.80 3.96 -25.62
N ALA A 51 -25.21 5.04 -24.96
CA ALA A 51 -24.65 5.42 -23.65
C ALA A 51 -24.91 4.36 -22.56
N TYR A 52 -26.11 3.77 -22.53
CA TYR A 52 -26.43 2.68 -21.59
C TYR A 52 -25.61 1.42 -21.86
N GLU A 53 -25.48 1.02 -23.13
CA GLU A 53 -24.69 -0.15 -23.53
C GLU A 53 -23.20 0.06 -23.18
N TYR A 54 -22.67 1.27 -23.38
CA TYR A 54 -21.31 1.63 -23.00
C TYR A 54 -21.08 1.59 -21.48
N VAL A 55 -21.96 2.20 -20.68
CA VAL A 55 -21.89 2.16 -19.21
C VAL A 55 -21.99 0.73 -18.68
N ALA A 56 -22.84 -0.10 -19.28
CA ALA A 56 -22.94 -1.52 -18.93
C ALA A 56 -21.64 -2.28 -19.22
N ALA A 57 -21.03 -2.07 -20.39
CA ALA A 57 -19.75 -2.68 -20.74
C ALA A 57 -18.64 -2.27 -19.76
N LEU A 58 -18.54 -1.00 -19.40
CA LEU A 58 -17.56 -0.52 -18.43
C LEU A 58 -17.77 -1.12 -17.03
N LYS A 59 -19.01 -1.29 -16.59
CA LYS A 59 -19.30 -1.96 -15.31
C LYS A 59 -18.84 -3.41 -15.28
N GLU A 60 -18.99 -4.13 -16.39
CA GLU A 60 -18.48 -5.50 -16.51
C GLU A 60 -16.96 -5.54 -16.48
N GLU A 61 -16.29 -4.61 -17.17
CA GLU A 61 -14.83 -4.51 -17.15
C GLU A 61 -14.28 -4.19 -15.76
N VAL A 62 -14.87 -3.21 -15.06
CA VAL A 62 -14.52 -2.88 -13.67
C VAL A 62 -14.73 -4.10 -12.76
N ARG A 63 -15.84 -4.82 -12.91
CA ARG A 63 -16.09 -6.04 -12.13
C ARG A 63 -15.04 -7.12 -12.40
N TYR A 64 -14.69 -7.33 -13.67
CA TYR A 64 -13.65 -8.28 -14.05
C TYR A 64 -12.31 -7.95 -13.38
N LEU A 65 -11.91 -6.67 -13.41
CA LEU A 65 -10.66 -6.21 -12.80
C LEU A 65 -10.68 -6.31 -11.29
N GLN A 66 -11.79 -5.95 -10.64
CA GLN A 66 -11.97 -6.16 -9.20
C GLN A 66 -11.82 -7.63 -8.82
N ASN A 67 -12.43 -8.54 -9.58
CA ASN A 67 -12.30 -9.98 -9.36
C ASN A 67 -10.85 -10.46 -9.56
N SER A 68 -10.14 -9.92 -10.56
CA SER A 68 -8.72 -10.22 -10.79
C SER A 68 -7.84 -9.74 -9.63
N ILE A 69 -8.03 -8.51 -9.16
CA ILE A 69 -7.33 -7.97 -7.99
C ILE A 69 -7.61 -8.84 -6.76
N HIS A 70 -8.87 -9.21 -6.53
CA HIS A 70 -9.27 -10.05 -5.41
C HIS A 70 -8.64 -11.44 -5.46
N GLY A 71 -8.56 -12.05 -6.65
CA GLY A 71 -7.87 -13.33 -6.87
C GLY A 71 -6.39 -13.21 -6.52
N ASN A 72 -5.69 -12.24 -7.13
CA ASN A 72 -4.26 -12.01 -6.90
C ASN A 72 -3.93 -11.76 -5.42
N LEU A 73 -4.72 -10.95 -4.72
CA LEU A 73 -4.52 -10.69 -3.29
C LEU A 73 -4.64 -11.95 -2.44
N LYS A 74 -5.62 -12.81 -2.74
CA LYS A 74 -5.80 -14.09 -2.03
C LYS A 74 -4.64 -15.05 -2.30
N ASP A 75 -4.21 -15.15 -3.55
CA ASP A 75 -3.10 -16.02 -3.95
C ASP A 75 -1.79 -15.57 -3.31
N ILE A 76 -1.51 -14.26 -3.32
CA ILE A 76 -0.32 -13.69 -2.67
C ILE A 76 -0.36 -13.88 -1.15
N MET A 77 -1.51 -13.64 -0.50
CA MET A 77 -1.64 -13.87 0.94
C MET A 77 -1.42 -15.35 1.28
N THR A 78 -1.97 -16.26 0.48
CA THR A 78 -1.75 -17.70 0.62
C THR A 78 -0.26 -18.05 0.46
N ALA A 79 0.43 -17.45 -0.50
CA ALA A 79 1.87 -17.62 -0.68
C ALA A 79 2.67 -17.10 0.53
N ILE A 80 2.25 -15.96 1.11
CA ILE A 80 2.84 -15.43 2.35
C ILE A 80 2.60 -16.40 3.51
N GLU A 81 1.39 -16.90 3.72
CA GLU A 81 1.05 -17.79 4.82
C GLU A 81 1.79 -19.14 4.73
N ASN A 82 1.91 -19.67 3.52
CA ASN A 82 2.55 -20.96 3.27
C ASN A 82 4.07 -20.89 3.08
N CYS A 83 4.64 -19.69 2.90
CA CYS A 83 6.08 -19.53 2.72
C CYS A 83 6.82 -20.00 4.00
N PRO A 84 7.67 -21.04 3.91
CA PRO A 84 8.36 -21.57 5.06
C PRO A 84 9.21 -20.50 5.73
N ARG A 85 9.22 -20.50 7.06
CA ARG A 85 9.99 -19.50 7.80
C ARG A 85 11.48 -19.79 7.70
N GLY A 86 12.30 -18.76 7.61
CA GLY A 86 13.76 -18.85 7.67
C GLY A 86 14.49 -18.15 6.54
N ARG A 87 15.83 -18.16 6.63
CA ARG A 87 16.71 -17.47 5.70
C ARG A 87 16.60 -18.00 4.25
N GLN A 88 16.38 -19.30 4.09
CA GLN A 88 16.32 -19.94 2.77
C GLN A 88 15.19 -19.36 1.91
N GLU A 89 14.03 -19.15 2.50
CA GLU A 89 12.83 -18.63 1.83
C GLU A 89 12.63 -17.13 2.05
N ALA A 90 13.63 -16.42 2.57
CA ALA A 90 13.50 -15.00 2.91
C ALA A 90 13.23 -14.15 1.66
N VAL A 91 13.86 -14.50 0.53
CA VAL A 91 13.70 -13.81 -0.74
C VAL A 91 12.28 -13.97 -1.28
N ASP A 92 11.70 -15.16 -1.18
CA ASP A 92 10.34 -15.42 -1.69
C ASP A 92 9.29 -14.78 -0.78
N PHE A 93 9.49 -14.80 0.53
CA PHE A 93 8.68 -14.01 1.47
C PHE A 93 8.70 -12.52 1.10
N GLN A 94 9.89 -11.95 0.90
CA GLN A 94 10.06 -10.56 0.49
C GLN A 94 9.34 -10.25 -0.83
N LYS A 95 9.52 -11.09 -1.85
CA LYS A 95 8.85 -10.91 -3.15
C LYS A 95 7.35 -10.91 -2.99
N ALA A 96 6.80 -11.86 -2.23
CA ALA A 96 5.37 -11.96 -1.98
C ALA A 96 4.83 -10.73 -1.24
N VAL A 97 5.54 -10.24 -0.21
CA VAL A 97 5.18 -9.02 0.52
C VAL A 97 5.23 -7.77 -0.39
N CYS A 98 6.27 -7.62 -1.19
CA CYS A 98 6.36 -6.49 -2.14
C CYS A 98 5.22 -6.54 -3.18
N SER A 99 4.92 -7.73 -3.72
CA SER A 99 3.78 -7.90 -4.61
C SER A 99 2.46 -7.58 -3.90
N LEU A 100 2.30 -7.97 -2.64
CA LEU A 100 1.11 -7.66 -1.86
C LEU A 100 0.88 -6.15 -1.76
N PHE A 101 1.92 -5.37 -1.40
CA PHE A 101 1.80 -3.91 -1.33
C PHE A 101 1.47 -3.28 -2.69
N GLN A 102 2.05 -3.80 -3.77
CA GLN A 102 1.75 -3.34 -5.12
C GLN A 102 0.28 -3.58 -5.51
N TRP A 103 -0.34 -4.66 -5.05
CA TRP A 103 -1.76 -4.94 -5.32
C TRP A 103 -2.73 -4.25 -4.35
N LEU A 104 -2.36 -4.10 -3.08
CA LEU A 104 -3.17 -3.39 -2.09
C LEU A 104 -3.37 -1.92 -2.49
N PHE A 105 -2.27 -1.30 -2.89
CA PHE A 105 -2.17 0.09 -3.31
C PHE A 105 -1.83 0.18 -4.80
N ILE A 106 -2.42 -0.72 -5.60
CA ILE A 106 -2.42 -0.61 -7.06
C ILE A 106 -2.83 0.81 -7.43
N ASP A 107 -2.25 1.36 -8.50
CA ASP A 107 -2.39 2.74 -8.99
C ASP A 107 -1.88 3.85 -8.06
N LYS A 108 -1.77 3.63 -6.75
CA LYS A 108 -1.32 4.64 -5.77
C LYS A 108 0.17 4.65 -5.50
N LEU A 109 0.79 3.47 -5.57
CA LEU A 109 2.20 3.25 -5.24
C LEU A 109 2.95 2.62 -6.41
N ARG A 110 3.97 3.33 -6.90
CA ARG A 110 4.89 2.86 -7.92
C ARG A 110 6.10 2.18 -7.32
N ARG A 111 6.35 0.93 -7.70
CA ARG A 111 7.56 0.23 -7.28
C ARG A 111 8.80 0.82 -7.98
N ARG A 112 9.82 1.19 -7.20
CA ARG A 112 11.09 1.78 -7.65
C ARG A 112 12.25 0.82 -7.39
N ASP A 113 12.38 -0.21 -8.22
CA ASP A 113 13.47 -1.19 -8.11
C ASP A 113 14.86 -0.55 -8.31
N ASP A 114 14.93 0.56 -9.05
CA ASP A 114 16.12 1.39 -9.26
C ASP A 114 16.63 2.07 -7.98
N LEU A 115 15.76 2.29 -6.99
CA LEU A 115 16.11 2.94 -5.72
C LEU A 115 16.37 1.95 -4.56
N LYS A 116 16.32 0.64 -4.84
CA LYS A 116 16.52 -0.39 -3.81
C LYS A 116 17.95 -0.38 -3.27
N ARG A 117 18.94 -0.21 -4.15
CA ARG A 117 20.35 -0.21 -3.77
C ARG A 117 20.76 1.20 -3.36
N ILE A 118 21.43 1.31 -2.22
CA ILE A 118 22.11 2.57 -1.87
C ILE A 118 23.29 2.75 -2.86
N PRO A 119 23.52 3.96 -3.41
CA PRO A 119 24.60 4.23 -4.38
C PRO A 119 25.98 3.69 -4.01
N ASP A 120 26.34 3.67 -2.73
CA ASP A 120 27.60 3.12 -2.23
C ASP A 120 27.66 1.58 -2.20
N GLY A 121 26.56 0.91 -2.56
CA GLY A 121 26.42 -0.54 -2.57
C GLY A 121 26.35 -1.19 -1.19
N SER A 122 26.34 -0.41 -0.10
CA SER A 122 26.43 -0.91 1.27
C SER A 122 25.18 -1.66 1.72
N GLN A 123 24.01 -1.27 1.20
CA GLN A 123 22.73 -1.84 1.61
C GLN A 123 21.73 -1.93 0.44
N ILE A 124 20.84 -2.90 0.55
CA ILE A 124 19.76 -3.16 -0.41
C ILE A 124 18.46 -3.23 0.38
N LYS A 125 17.53 -2.34 0.03
CA LYS A 125 16.18 -2.31 0.60
C LYS A 125 15.34 -3.42 -0.02
N ASP A 126 14.40 -3.95 0.75
CA ASP A 126 13.60 -5.08 0.26
C ASP A 126 12.51 -4.66 -0.72
N GLY A 127 11.89 -3.51 -0.48
CA GLY A 127 10.94 -2.85 -1.36
C GLY A 127 11.04 -1.34 -1.23
N VAL A 128 10.89 -0.65 -2.35
CA VAL A 128 10.78 0.82 -2.39
C VAL A 128 9.60 1.16 -3.27
N PHE A 129 8.70 1.97 -2.71
CA PHE A 129 7.56 2.49 -3.43
C PHE A 129 7.57 4.02 -3.36
N GLU A 130 7.21 4.62 -4.47
CA GLU A 130 6.97 6.05 -4.61
C GLU A 130 5.47 6.27 -4.73
N VAL A 131 4.98 7.32 -4.08
CA VAL A 131 3.59 7.75 -4.16
C VAL A 131 3.39 8.44 -5.50
N GLU A 132 2.35 8.05 -6.23
CA GLU A 132 2.01 8.70 -7.50
C GLU A 132 1.64 10.17 -7.28
N GLU A 133 1.99 11.04 -8.22
CA GLU A 133 1.86 12.50 -8.07
C GLU A 133 0.42 12.96 -7.81
N TRP A 134 -0.56 12.25 -8.35
CA TRP A 134 -1.99 12.55 -8.19
C TRP A 134 -2.56 12.10 -6.83
N TYR A 135 -1.82 11.28 -6.09
CA TYR A 135 -2.34 10.61 -4.90
C TYR A 135 -1.74 11.19 -3.62
N THR A 136 -2.61 11.48 -2.63
CA THR A 136 -2.21 11.96 -1.30
C THR A 136 -2.41 10.87 -0.26
N THR A 137 -1.37 10.60 0.52
CA THR A 137 -1.36 9.52 1.52
C THR A 137 -1.98 9.88 2.87
N GLU A 138 -2.31 11.15 3.11
CA GLU A 138 -2.77 11.61 4.42
C GLU A 138 -4.12 11.00 4.83
N GLU A 139 -5.08 10.91 3.92
CA GLU A 139 -6.39 10.33 4.24
C GLU A 139 -6.31 8.82 4.52
N GLU A 140 -5.57 8.12 3.67
CA GLU A 140 -5.47 6.66 3.65
C GLU A 140 -4.54 6.13 4.76
N PHE A 141 -3.40 6.79 5.00
CA PHE A 141 -2.39 6.37 5.98
C PHE A 141 -2.37 7.22 7.25
N GLY A 142 -3.03 8.38 7.29
CA GLY A 142 -2.88 9.34 8.40
C GLY A 142 -1.50 9.99 8.45
N TYR A 143 -0.75 9.94 7.36
CA TYR A 143 0.61 10.48 7.24
C TYR A 143 0.94 10.79 5.78
N SER A 144 1.43 12.02 5.53
CA SER A 144 1.91 12.43 4.23
C SER A 144 3.32 11.90 3.99
N LEU A 145 3.49 11.13 2.91
CA LEU A 145 4.76 10.59 2.47
C LEU A 145 4.86 10.64 0.94
N GLN A 146 6.10 10.70 0.44
CA GLN A 146 6.43 10.49 -0.98
C GLN A 146 6.98 9.09 -1.23
N TYR A 147 7.60 8.48 -0.22
CA TYR A 147 8.24 7.17 -0.37
C TYR A 147 7.89 6.24 0.80
N LEU A 148 7.65 4.98 0.46
CA LEU A 148 7.42 3.88 1.39
C LEU A 148 8.54 2.85 1.22
N TYR A 149 9.28 2.59 2.29
CA TYR A 149 10.34 1.59 2.31
C TYR A 149 9.87 0.35 3.06
N LEU A 150 10.09 -0.81 2.46
CA LEU A 150 9.82 -2.11 3.08
C LEU A 150 11.13 -2.81 3.42
N GLU A 151 11.14 -3.43 4.59
CA GLU A 151 12.15 -4.40 5.02
C GLU A 151 11.42 -5.64 5.57
N CYS A 152 11.78 -6.82 5.09
CA CYS A 152 11.07 -8.07 5.31
C CYS A 152 11.95 -9.06 6.09
N LYS A 153 11.49 -9.48 7.27
CA LYS A 153 12.23 -10.45 8.11
C LYS A 153 11.45 -11.76 8.27
N ASN A 154 11.86 -12.77 7.49
CA ASN A 154 11.28 -14.12 7.52
C ASN A 154 11.89 -15.00 8.63
N TYR A 155 11.77 -14.61 9.90
CA TYR A 155 12.39 -15.36 11.01
C TYR A 155 11.59 -16.61 11.41
N LYS A 156 12.30 -17.70 11.75
CA LYS A 156 11.70 -18.93 12.31
C LYS A 156 11.19 -18.74 13.74
N LYS A 157 12.09 -18.38 14.65
CA LYS A 157 11.82 -18.26 16.09
C LYS A 157 12.11 -16.87 16.65
N GLN A 158 13.05 -16.16 16.02
CA GLN A 158 13.55 -14.87 16.50
C GLN A 158 12.52 -13.77 16.23
N LYS A 159 12.49 -12.79 17.13
CA LYS A 159 11.81 -11.51 16.89
C LYS A 159 12.75 -10.58 16.11
N VAL A 160 12.17 -9.53 15.55
CA VAL A 160 12.93 -8.34 15.13
C VAL A 160 13.91 -7.90 16.22
N LYS A 161 15.13 -7.52 15.83
CA LYS A 161 16.19 -7.04 16.71
C LYS A 161 16.54 -5.58 16.39
N SER A 162 17.29 -4.95 17.30
CA SER A 162 17.77 -3.57 17.13
C SER A 162 18.48 -3.34 15.80
N LYS A 163 19.30 -4.31 15.35
CA LYS A 163 20.02 -4.20 14.06
C LYS A 163 19.07 -4.03 12.88
N ASP A 164 17.89 -4.67 12.92
CA ASP A 164 16.93 -4.63 11.82
C ASP A 164 16.23 -3.26 11.81
N LEU A 165 15.89 -2.74 12.98
CA LEU A 165 15.38 -1.38 13.15
C LEU A 165 16.39 -0.33 12.67
N PHE A 166 17.65 -0.45 13.09
CA PHE A 166 18.70 0.49 12.71
C PHE A 166 19.09 0.42 11.23
N GLN A 167 18.86 -0.73 10.58
CA GLN A 167 19.01 -0.85 9.12
C GLN A 167 18.02 0.09 8.40
N LEU A 168 16.72 0.07 8.73
CA LEU A 168 15.77 1.02 8.14
C LEU A 168 16.06 2.46 8.53
N PHE A 169 16.44 2.69 9.79
CA PHE A 169 16.83 4.03 10.23
C PHE A 169 17.99 4.58 9.38
N GLY A 170 19.01 3.76 9.11
CA GLY A 170 20.12 4.09 8.22
C GLY A 170 19.65 4.50 6.81
N TYR A 171 18.67 3.79 6.23
CA TYR A 171 18.08 4.17 4.94
C TYR A 171 17.51 5.59 4.98
N THR A 172 16.81 5.93 6.07
CA THR A 172 16.20 7.25 6.21
C THR A 172 17.26 8.34 6.34
N LEU A 173 18.37 8.09 7.04
CA LEU A 173 19.46 9.05 7.19
C LEU A 173 20.17 9.30 5.85
N PHE A 174 20.44 8.22 5.11
CA PHE A 174 21.00 8.31 3.77
C PHE A 174 20.08 9.11 2.83
N ALA A 175 18.78 8.86 2.89
CA ALA A 175 17.79 9.56 2.09
C ALA A 175 17.80 11.08 2.34
N ALA A 176 17.87 11.48 3.61
CA ALA A 176 17.94 12.89 3.99
C ALA A 176 19.26 13.56 3.56
N ASN A 177 20.39 12.86 3.71
CA ASN A 177 21.71 13.42 3.39
C ASN A 177 22.00 13.54 1.89
N THR A 178 21.36 12.73 1.05
CA THR A 178 21.60 12.76 -0.39
C THR A 178 20.75 13.77 -1.15
N GLY A 179 19.75 14.38 -0.50
CA GLY A 179 18.81 15.30 -1.16
C GLY A 179 17.94 14.65 -2.25
N ILE A 180 18.10 13.34 -2.48
CA ILE A 180 17.32 12.54 -3.44
C ILE A 180 15.85 12.54 -3.02
N PHE A 181 15.60 12.63 -1.72
CA PHE A 181 14.26 12.59 -1.14
C PHE A 181 14.01 13.89 -0.39
N GLN A 182 13.07 14.70 -0.87
CA GLN A 182 12.64 15.93 -0.19
C GLN A 182 11.83 15.62 1.07
N HIS A 183 11.32 14.39 1.21
CA HIS A 183 10.50 13.96 2.33
C HIS A 183 11.04 12.68 2.98
N ILE A 184 10.91 12.59 4.30
CA ILE A 184 11.29 11.42 5.09
C ILE A 184 10.35 10.25 4.72
N PRO A 185 10.89 9.10 4.27
CA PRO A 185 10.07 7.95 3.88
C PRO A 185 9.37 7.34 5.10
N LEU A 186 8.17 6.81 4.89
CA LEU A 186 7.57 5.88 5.85
C LEU A 186 8.25 4.52 5.72
N CYS A 187 8.68 3.95 6.84
CA CYS A 187 9.40 2.69 6.86
C CYS A 187 8.52 1.60 7.48
N LEU A 188 8.35 0.47 6.79
CA LEU A 188 7.63 -0.70 7.29
C LEU A 188 8.61 -1.86 7.46
N LEU A 189 8.76 -2.32 8.69
CA LEU A 189 9.49 -3.53 9.02
C LEU A 189 8.48 -4.65 9.24
N ILE A 190 8.38 -5.51 8.22
CA ILE A 190 7.39 -6.57 8.10
C ILE A 190 8.06 -7.86 8.54
N SER A 191 7.52 -8.51 9.56
CA SER A 191 8.14 -9.71 10.11
C SER A 191 7.15 -10.78 10.54
N ARG A 192 7.59 -12.04 10.52
CA ARG A 192 6.82 -13.16 11.07
C ARG A 192 6.57 -13.06 12.57
N ARG A 193 7.38 -12.27 13.26
CA ARG A 193 7.35 -12.13 14.71
C ARG A 193 7.87 -10.76 15.13
N ASN A 194 6.93 -9.87 15.39
CA ASN A 194 7.21 -8.54 15.92
C ASN A 194 7.70 -8.58 17.37
N PRO A 195 8.41 -7.53 17.82
CA PRO A 195 8.78 -7.37 19.22
C PRO A 195 7.53 -7.14 20.08
N ASP A 196 7.59 -7.53 21.35
CA ASP A 196 6.50 -7.20 22.29
C ASP A 196 6.58 -5.71 22.66
N THR A 197 5.49 -5.13 23.16
CA THR A 197 5.42 -3.69 23.50
C THR A 197 6.54 -3.25 24.46
N ASN A 198 6.93 -4.11 25.40
CA ASN A 198 7.98 -3.82 26.40
C ASN A 198 9.40 -4.17 25.94
N ASP A 199 9.59 -4.60 24.69
CA ASP A 199 10.89 -4.93 24.15
C ASP A 199 11.75 -3.67 23.96
N LEU A 200 13.06 -3.78 24.19
CA LEU A 200 14.03 -2.70 23.98
C LEU A 200 13.95 -2.13 22.55
N VAL A 201 13.66 -2.98 21.55
CA VAL A 201 13.51 -2.54 20.17
C VAL A 201 12.33 -1.56 20.01
N CYS A 202 11.23 -1.74 20.74
CA CYS A 202 10.11 -0.80 20.74
C CYS A 202 10.50 0.55 21.35
N ALA A 203 11.25 0.53 22.47
CA ALA A 203 11.77 1.74 23.09
C ALA A 203 12.76 2.49 22.17
N GLN A 204 13.62 1.76 21.45
CA GLN A 204 14.53 2.33 20.45
C GLN A 204 13.77 2.97 19.29
N ARG A 205 12.72 2.31 18.79
CA ARG A 205 11.84 2.85 17.74
C ARG A 205 11.20 4.17 18.17
N TRP A 206 10.72 4.26 19.42
CA TRP A 206 10.18 5.51 19.95
C TRP A 206 11.22 6.61 20.02
N ARG A 207 12.45 6.30 20.49
CA ARG A 207 13.55 7.28 20.51
C ARG A 207 13.91 7.77 19.11
N ILE A 208 13.88 6.89 18.10
CA ILE A 208 14.10 7.28 16.70
C ILE A 208 13.04 8.30 16.29
N TYR A 209 11.76 7.99 16.50
CA TYR A 209 10.68 8.90 16.15
C TYR A 209 10.81 10.24 16.90
N ASP A 210 11.01 10.21 18.22
CA ASP A 210 10.99 11.43 19.01
C ASP A 210 12.18 12.35 18.72
N LYS A 211 13.40 11.78 18.64
CA LYS A 211 14.66 12.53 18.56
C LYS A 211 15.15 12.79 17.14
N PHE A 212 14.64 12.09 16.12
CA PHE A 212 15.13 12.19 14.75
C PHE A 212 14.00 12.53 13.79
N GLU A 213 13.56 13.79 13.80
CA GLU A 213 12.66 14.37 12.79
C GLU A 213 11.37 13.57 12.55
N LYS A 214 10.84 12.92 13.59
CA LYS A 214 9.60 12.13 13.51
C LYS A 214 9.69 11.00 12.46
N ARG A 215 10.89 10.43 12.26
CA ARG A 215 11.13 9.24 11.41
C ARG A 215 10.28 8.05 11.88
N LEU A 216 9.27 7.71 11.09
CA LEU A 216 8.33 6.63 11.39
C LEU A 216 8.83 5.30 10.83
N ILE A 217 9.03 4.34 11.74
CA ILE A 217 9.25 2.93 11.40
C ILE A 217 8.13 2.13 12.05
N LEU A 218 7.30 1.44 11.27
CA LEU A 218 6.18 0.65 11.77
C LEU A 218 6.54 -0.84 11.75
N PHE A 219 6.05 -1.58 12.75
CA PHE A 219 6.14 -3.04 12.76
C PHE A 219 4.82 -3.62 12.28
N LEU A 220 4.87 -4.46 11.25
CA LEU A 220 3.72 -5.20 10.73
C LEU A 220 4.00 -6.70 10.75
N ASP A 221 2.99 -7.49 11.07
CA ASP A 221 3.07 -8.96 11.02
C ASP A 221 2.06 -9.58 10.04
N ASP A 222 2.05 -10.90 9.97
CA ASP A 222 1.13 -11.67 9.11
C ASP A 222 -0.35 -11.26 9.37
N LYS A 223 -0.74 -10.96 10.61
CA LYS A 223 -2.13 -10.57 10.94
C LYS A 223 -2.47 -9.19 10.41
N ASP A 224 -1.52 -8.26 10.47
CA ASP A 224 -1.67 -6.93 9.91
C ASP A 224 -1.85 -7.02 8.38
N LEU A 225 -1.03 -7.84 7.69
CA LEU A 225 -1.15 -8.08 6.25
C LEU A 225 -2.50 -8.73 5.88
N SER A 226 -2.93 -9.77 6.60
CA SER A 226 -4.24 -10.40 6.38
C SER A 226 -5.39 -9.41 6.65
N LYS A 227 -5.23 -8.46 7.57
CA LYS A 227 -6.23 -7.40 7.81
C LYS A 227 -6.29 -6.42 6.64
N MET A 228 -5.15 -6.00 6.10
CA MET A 228 -5.11 -5.14 4.90
C MET A 228 -5.81 -5.80 3.71
N VAL A 229 -5.52 -7.09 3.46
CA VAL A 229 -6.19 -7.86 2.40
C VAL A 229 -7.70 -7.89 2.61
N ARG A 230 -8.15 -8.23 3.83
CA ARG A 230 -9.59 -8.27 4.13
C ARG A 230 -10.27 -6.91 3.94
N ASN A 231 -9.62 -5.82 4.32
CA ASN A 231 -10.14 -4.48 4.07
C ASN A 231 -10.32 -4.25 2.56
N LYS A 232 -9.25 -4.48 1.77
CA LYS A 232 -9.31 -4.30 0.31
C LYS A 232 -10.39 -5.15 -0.35
N LEU A 233 -10.55 -6.42 0.05
CA LEU A 233 -11.58 -7.33 -0.47
C LEU A 233 -13.02 -6.89 -0.14
N LYS A 234 -13.20 -6.11 0.92
CA LYS A 234 -14.49 -5.52 1.33
C LYS A 234 -14.71 -4.12 0.77
N SER A 235 -13.80 -3.64 -0.08
CA SER A 235 -13.75 -2.26 -0.55
C SER A 235 -13.54 -1.23 0.57
N ASP A 236 -13.01 -1.67 1.71
CA ASP A 236 -12.52 -0.80 2.78
C ASP A 236 -11.06 -0.39 2.51
N ASN A 237 -10.63 0.69 3.17
CA ASN A 237 -9.26 1.20 3.06
C ASN A 237 -8.24 0.24 3.72
N PRO A 238 -7.30 -0.38 2.99
CA PRO A 238 -6.23 -1.20 3.58
C PRO A 238 -5.22 -0.37 4.40
N GLY A 239 -5.04 0.91 4.08
CA GLY A 239 -4.20 1.86 4.80
C GLY A 239 -4.63 2.16 6.24
N GLU A 240 -5.87 1.84 6.63
CA GLU A 240 -6.34 1.96 8.02
C GLU A 240 -5.49 1.13 9.00
N VAL A 241 -4.86 0.04 8.53
CA VAL A 241 -3.90 -0.71 9.36
C VAL A 241 -2.66 0.13 9.66
N ILE A 242 -2.11 0.82 8.65
CA ILE A 242 -0.95 1.72 8.79
C ILE A 242 -1.31 2.89 9.71
N LYS A 243 -2.47 3.52 9.46
CA LYS A 243 -3.00 4.62 10.26
C LYS A 243 -3.16 4.25 11.72
N GLY A 244 -3.70 3.06 11.99
CA GLY A 244 -3.79 2.49 13.34
C GLY A 244 -2.43 2.38 14.01
N LYS A 245 -1.42 1.79 13.34
CA LYS A 245 -0.05 1.68 13.88
C LYS A 245 0.60 3.04 14.16
N ILE A 246 0.36 4.03 13.32
CA ILE A 246 0.88 5.40 13.53
C ILE A 246 0.23 6.02 14.77
N LYS A 247 -1.08 5.84 14.94
CA LYS A 247 -1.79 6.28 16.13
C LYS A 247 -1.26 5.58 17.39
N GLU A 248 -1.09 4.26 17.36
CA GLU A 248 -0.50 3.50 18.47
C GLU A 248 0.85 4.08 18.90
N ILE A 249 1.75 4.37 17.96
CA ILE A 249 3.05 4.98 18.27
C ILE A 249 2.89 6.36 18.92
N ARG A 250 2.00 7.22 18.39
CA ARG A 250 1.77 8.56 18.94
C ARG A 250 1.20 8.49 20.36
N ASP A 251 0.24 7.60 20.59
CA ASP A 251 -0.40 7.39 21.88
C ASP A 251 0.61 6.82 22.90
N ASP A 252 1.44 5.85 22.49
CA ASP A 252 2.52 5.30 23.31
C ASP A 252 3.50 6.40 23.75
N ILE A 253 3.91 7.28 22.84
CA ILE A 253 4.84 8.38 23.15
C ILE A 253 4.21 9.35 24.15
N ALA A 254 2.94 9.72 23.96
CA ALA A 254 2.24 10.62 24.87
C ALA A 254 2.19 10.05 26.29
N GLN A 255 2.02 8.73 26.43
CA GLN A 255 2.02 8.04 27.74
C GLN A 255 3.42 7.95 28.37
N HIS A 256 4.49 7.98 27.57
CA HIS A 256 5.86 7.75 28.03
C HIS A 256 6.77 8.99 28.01
N ALA A 257 6.23 10.16 27.64
CA ALA A 257 6.95 11.43 27.52
C ALA A 257 7.69 11.90 28.80
N GLY A 258 7.45 11.28 29.96
CA GLY A 258 8.15 11.58 31.22
C GLY A 258 9.07 10.47 31.76
N ARG A 259 9.19 9.31 31.10
CA ARG A 259 9.92 8.14 31.64
C ARG A 259 11.34 7.95 31.09
N TYR A 260 11.73 8.73 30.08
CA TYR A 260 12.97 8.51 29.34
C TYR A 260 13.79 9.79 29.11
N ILE A 261 13.56 10.82 29.94
CA ILE A 261 14.46 11.97 30.13
C ILE A 261 15.62 11.52 31.02
#